data_AF-A0A1E2WU98-F1
#
_entry.id   AF-A0A1E2WU98-F1
#
_cell.length_a   1.000
_cell.length_b   1.000
_cell.length_c   1.000
_cell.angle_alpha   90.00
_cell.angle_beta   90.00
_cell.angle_gamma   90.00
#
_symmetry.space_group_name_H-M   'P 1'
#
loop_
_entity.id
_entity.type
_entity.pdbx_description
1 polymer ?
#
loop_
_entity_poly.entity_id
_entity_poly.type
_entity_poly.pdbx_seq_one_letter_code
_entity_poly.pdbx_strand_id
1 'polypeptide(L)'
;MKLSLSDLCATFQECTLWTNNIIKDSLSSRLGILEESITDINLVTIARKHSDFILTKKFSRREEGSQSGADWLWCIGEPGAWLSLLVQAKVVNPATSTCRFLNYRSGEQRRLLLNFARHYRLFPLYCLYSQITDELYPPSKSLPSLSNVDSLEWACSLVIPKFIRKLVEQKHNKQIDLLKYGIPWTYPFYMAATNSDQKLAHSLAEAMKKIRTEFESVDSSGMYIQLLDNSSSKAKKQSTTRIRWENPDPLLLVTPNLPSVALRLLKGKISAVKSPVAGLSIISTVPIDAVLQTYKALPASDRESFHPSKIARDDTQVQLDMRVSDT
;
A
#
# COMPACT_ATOMS: atom_id res chain seq x y z
N MET A 1 -18.85 17.57 9.21
CA MET A 1 -17.59 17.96 9.88
C MET A 1 -16.51 17.96 8.82
N LYS A 2 -15.77 19.06 8.61
CA LYS A 2 -14.64 19.06 7.66
C LYS A 2 -13.46 18.36 8.32
N LEU A 3 -12.87 17.36 7.66
CA LEU A 3 -11.62 16.77 8.12
C LEU A 3 -10.55 17.86 8.14
N SER A 4 -9.82 17.98 9.24
CA SER A 4 -8.53 18.65 9.18
C SER A 4 -7.49 17.63 8.76
N LEU A 5 -6.86 17.82 7.61
CA LEU A 5 -5.70 17.02 7.19
C LEU A 5 -4.59 17.00 8.24
N SER A 6 -4.52 18.04 9.09
CA SER A 6 -3.63 18.06 10.25
C SER A 6 -3.97 17.02 11.32
N ASP A 7 -5.25 16.72 11.54
CA ASP A 7 -5.69 15.71 12.52
C ASP A 7 -5.39 14.29 12.02
N LEU A 8 -5.57 14.07 10.71
CA LEU A 8 -5.17 12.82 10.07
C LEU A 8 -3.65 12.61 10.17
N CYS A 9 -2.87 13.65 9.84
CA CYS A 9 -1.42 13.61 10.00
C CYS A 9 -1.02 13.32 11.46
N ALA A 10 -1.63 14.00 12.44
CA ALA A 10 -1.35 13.80 13.86
C ALA A 10 -1.62 12.35 14.31
N THR A 11 -2.67 11.72 13.80
CA THR A 11 -2.95 10.30 14.10
C THR A 11 -1.91 9.36 13.51
N PHE A 12 -1.41 9.63 12.30
CA PHE A 12 -0.32 8.85 11.72
C PHE A 12 1.01 9.07 12.47
N GLN A 13 1.25 10.28 12.99
CA GLN A 13 2.41 10.58 13.84
C GLN A 13 2.36 9.82 15.17
N GLU A 14 1.18 9.73 15.81
CA GLU A 14 0.99 8.91 17.01
C GLU A 14 1.30 7.44 16.73
N CYS A 15 0.80 6.91 15.61
CA CYS A 15 1.06 5.52 15.20
C CYS A 15 2.56 5.28 14.93
N THR A 16 3.25 6.26 14.33
CA THR A 16 4.72 6.23 14.17
C THR A 16 5.41 6.12 15.52
N LEU A 17 5.12 7.03 16.45
CA LEU A 17 5.76 7.08 17.76
C LEU A 17 5.54 5.79 18.54
N TRP A 18 4.30 5.30 18.53
CA TRP A 18 3.95 4.03 19.14
C TRP A 18 4.74 2.86 18.52
N THR A 19 4.81 2.80 17.19
CA THR A 19 5.54 1.75 16.46
C THR A 19 7.03 1.75 16.82
N ASN A 20 7.66 2.92 16.89
CA ASN A 20 9.06 3.04 17.28
C ASN A 20 9.30 2.49 18.70
N ASN A 21 8.46 2.91 19.65
CA ASN A 21 8.59 2.54 21.05
C ASN A 21 8.33 1.06 21.26
N ILE A 22 7.30 0.49 20.65
CA ILE A 22 6.97 -0.92 20.86
C ILE A 22 8.02 -1.85 20.25
N ILE A 23 8.64 -1.50 19.12
CA ILE A 23 9.76 -2.28 18.56
C ILE A 23 10.95 -2.22 19.53
N LYS A 24 11.31 -1.02 20.02
CA LYS A 24 12.38 -0.82 21.00
C LYS A 24 12.14 -1.63 22.28
N ASP A 25 10.92 -1.57 22.83
CA ASP A 25 10.55 -2.27 24.07
C ASP A 25 10.48 -3.79 23.88
N SER A 26 10.07 -4.25 22.70
CA SER A 26 10.04 -5.69 22.40
C SER A 26 11.44 -6.32 22.35
N LEU A 27 12.46 -5.52 22.02
CA LEU A 27 13.86 -5.96 22.06
C LEU A 27 14.39 -6.02 23.48
N SER A 28 14.16 -4.98 24.27
CA SER A 28 14.63 -4.92 25.65
C SER A 28 13.99 -6.03 26.50
N SER A 29 12.72 -6.35 26.23
CA SER A 29 11.99 -7.45 26.88
C SER A 29 12.24 -8.85 26.30
N ARG A 30 12.94 -8.96 25.17
CA ARG A 30 13.18 -10.22 24.43
C ARG A 30 11.90 -10.98 23.99
N LEU A 31 10.75 -10.30 23.99
CA LEU A 31 9.48 -10.92 23.59
C LEU A 31 9.28 -10.90 22.08
N GLY A 32 9.87 -9.91 21.38
CA GLY A 32 9.77 -9.75 19.92
C GLY A 32 8.35 -9.47 19.44
N ILE A 33 8.07 -8.23 19.04
CA ILE A 33 6.76 -7.92 18.46
C ILE A 33 6.68 -8.40 17.01
N LEU A 34 5.54 -8.99 16.64
CA LEU A 34 5.27 -9.45 15.29
C LEU A 34 4.72 -8.32 14.42
N GLU A 35 5.05 -8.38 13.11
CA GLU A 35 4.55 -7.48 12.07
C GLU A 35 3.02 -7.32 12.12
N GLU A 36 2.30 -8.43 12.23
CA GLU A 36 0.83 -8.45 12.28
C GLU A 36 0.27 -7.65 13.46
N SER A 37 0.94 -7.67 14.63
CA SER A 37 0.51 -6.95 15.83
C SER A 37 0.68 -5.44 15.67
N ILE A 38 1.79 -5.00 15.09
CA ILE A 38 2.03 -3.58 14.77
C ILE A 38 0.96 -3.09 13.79
N THR A 39 0.74 -3.86 12.72
CA THR A 39 -0.29 -3.54 11.73
C THR A 39 -1.67 -3.45 12.36
N ASP A 40 -2.08 -4.43 13.17
CA ASP A 40 -3.42 -4.42 13.79
C ASP A 40 -3.66 -3.17 14.65
N ILE A 41 -2.70 -2.83 15.52
CA ILE A 41 -2.86 -1.68 16.42
C ILE A 41 -2.91 -0.36 15.64
N ASN A 42 -2.05 -0.19 14.64
CA ASN A 42 -2.07 0.99 13.78
C ASN A 42 -3.39 1.11 13.01
N LEU A 43 -3.85 0.02 12.40
CA LEU A 43 -5.10 0.02 11.63
C LEU A 43 -6.33 0.29 12.51
N VAL A 44 -6.41 -0.31 13.71
CA VAL A 44 -7.48 -0.04 14.69
C VAL A 44 -7.48 1.44 15.09
N THR A 45 -6.30 1.98 15.38
CA THR A 45 -6.16 3.36 15.84
C THR A 45 -6.63 4.36 14.79
N ILE A 46 -6.17 4.20 13.54
CA ILE A 46 -6.56 5.05 12.42
C ILE A 46 -8.05 4.94 12.13
N ALA A 47 -8.57 3.71 12.02
CA ALA A 47 -9.97 3.50 11.67
C ALA A 47 -10.94 4.00 12.76
N ARG A 48 -10.57 3.93 14.04
CA ARG A 48 -11.37 4.49 15.14
C ARG A 48 -11.47 6.01 15.09
N LYS A 49 -10.40 6.70 14.67
CA LYS A 49 -10.33 8.17 14.65
C LYS A 49 -10.85 8.79 13.34
N HIS A 50 -10.70 8.08 12.22
CA HIS A 50 -10.90 8.64 10.87
C HIS A 50 -11.86 7.82 9.98
N SER A 51 -12.87 7.18 10.57
CA SER A 51 -13.75 6.26 9.84
C SER A 51 -14.53 6.87 8.70
N ASP A 52 -14.83 8.16 8.79
CA ASP A 52 -15.61 8.85 7.76
C ASP A 52 -14.83 9.05 6.47
N PHE A 53 -13.50 8.95 6.53
CA PHE A 53 -12.60 9.26 5.42
C PHE A 53 -11.65 8.12 5.06
N ILE A 54 -11.47 7.13 5.96
CA ILE A 54 -10.60 5.98 5.74
C ILE A 54 -11.36 4.68 6.00
N LEU A 55 -11.51 3.90 4.94
CA LEU A 55 -11.99 2.51 5.03
C LEU A 55 -10.80 1.57 5.00
N THR A 56 -10.78 0.61 5.93
CA THR A 56 -9.69 -0.37 6.05
C THR A 56 -10.21 -1.80 5.86
N LYS A 57 -9.55 -2.57 5.00
CA LYS A 57 -9.68 -4.02 4.92
C LYS A 57 -8.34 -4.69 5.18
N LYS A 58 -8.25 -5.44 6.28
CA LYS A 58 -7.13 -6.37 6.48
C LYS A 58 -7.36 -7.67 5.71
N PHE A 59 -6.38 -8.14 4.97
CA PHE A 59 -6.42 -9.45 4.33
C PHE A 59 -6.04 -10.54 5.34
N SER A 60 -6.69 -11.69 5.25
CA SER A 60 -6.24 -12.90 5.93
C SER A 60 -4.96 -13.42 5.28
N ARG A 61 -4.18 -14.22 6.02
CA ARG A 61 -3.02 -14.94 5.47
C ARG A 61 -3.35 -15.73 4.21
N ARG A 62 -4.57 -16.28 4.13
CA ARG A 62 -5.05 -17.01 2.94
C ARG A 62 -5.25 -16.06 1.75
N GLU A 63 -5.94 -14.93 1.96
CA GLU A 63 -6.15 -13.94 0.90
C GLU A 63 -4.81 -13.33 0.43
N GLU A 64 -3.93 -12.97 1.37
CA GLU A 64 -2.58 -12.46 1.09
C GLU A 64 -1.79 -13.46 0.24
N GLY A 65 -1.70 -14.71 0.70
CA GLY A 65 -0.86 -15.74 0.06
C GLY A 65 -1.41 -16.32 -1.24
N SER A 66 -2.67 -16.07 -1.59
CA SER A 66 -3.29 -16.65 -2.80
C SER A 66 -3.85 -15.63 -3.80
N GLN A 67 -4.08 -14.39 -3.37
CA GLN A 67 -4.80 -13.41 -4.18
C GLN A 67 -4.14 -12.04 -4.17
N SER A 68 -4.03 -11.41 -2.98
CA SER A 68 -3.72 -9.98 -2.90
C SER A 68 -2.24 -9.69 -2.84
N GLY A 69 -1.43 -10.55 -2.20
CA GLY A 69 -0.04 -10.25 -1.84
C GLY A 69 0.11 -9.02 -0.92
N ALA A 70 -0.98 -8.61 -0.28
CA ALA A 70 -1.11 -7.41 0.54
C ALA A 70 -1.64 -7.76 1.93
N ASP A 71 -1.15 -7.09 2.96
CA ASP A 71 -1.64 -7.14 4.33
C ASP A 71 -2.96 -6.38 4.49
N TRP A 72 -3.11 -5.22 3.85
CA TRP A 72 -4.38 -4.47 3.87
C TRP A 72 -4.63 -3.60 2.63
N LEU A 73 -5.87 -3.11 2.56
CA LEU A 73 -6.35 -2.10 1.62
C LEU A 73 -6.86 -0.90 2.42
N TRP A 74 -6.39 0.29 2.07
CA TRP A 74 -6.99 1.57 2.48
C TRP A 74 -7.75 2.20 1.32
N CYS A 75 -8.98 2.66 1.57
CA CYS A 75 -9.68 3.59 0.70
C CYS A 75 -9.78 4.93 1.44
N ILE A 76 -9.08 5.94 0.94
CA ILE A 76 -8.95 7.25 1.57
C ILE A 76 -9.63 8.27 0.67
N GLY A 77 -10.54 9.06 1.22
CA GLY A 77 -11.24 10.08 0.44
C GLY A 77 -12.64 10.36 0.97
N GLU A 78 -13.49 10.80 0.04
CA GLU A 78 -14.86 11.21 0.29
C GLU A 78 -15.71 10.97 -0.96
N PRO A 79 -17.06 10.97 -0.87
CA PRO A 79 -17.92 10.77 -2.03
C PRO A 79 -17.53 11.64 -3.23
N GLY A 80 -17.35 11.02 -4.39
CA GLY A 80 -16.89 11.67 -5.62
C GLY A 80 -15.37 11.81 -5.76
N ALA A 81 -14.56 11.39 -4.77
CA ALA A 81 -13.11 11.27 -4.92
C ALA A 81 -12.50 10.29 -3.89
N TRP A 82 -12.07 9.13 -4.35
CA TRP A 82 -11.43 8.08 -3.56
C TRP A 82 -10.09 7.67 -4.15
N LEU A 83 -9.07 7.61 -3.31
CA LEU A 83 -7.78 7.00 -3.61
C LEU A 83 -7.65 5.71 -2.81
N SER A 84 -7.32 4.61 -3.49
CA SER A 84 -7.21 3.30 -2.83
C SER A 84 -5.79 2.76 -2.87
N LEU A 85 -5.25 2.47 -1.69
CA LEU A 85 -3.87 2.03 -1.46
C LEU A 85 -3.87 0.55 -1.05
N LEU A 86 -3.18 -0.28 -1.80
CA LEU A 86 -2.97 -1.70 -1.50
C LEU A 86 -1.59 -1.86 -0.86
N VAL A 87 -1.54 -2.23 0.42
CA VAL A 87 -0.31 -2.10 1.21
C VAL A 87 0.16 -3.45 1.72
N GLN A 88 1.46 -3.70 1.54
CA GLN A 88 2.18 -4.81 2.16
C GLN A 88 3.06 -4.29 3.29
N ALA A 89 2.80 -4.69 4.53
CA ALA A 89 3.66 -4.37 5.66
C ALA A 89 4.93 -5.20 5.59
N LYS A 90 6.04 -4.67 6.11
CA LYS A 90 7.25 -5.41 6.42
C LYS A 90 7.91 -4.83 7.66
N VAL A 91 8.27 -5.65 8.64
CA VAL A 91 9.05 -5.22 9.81
C VAL A 91 10.55 -5.40 9.57
N VAL A 92 11.33 -4.36 9.85
CA VAL A 92 12.79 -4.43 9.89
C VAL A 92 13.20 -5.08 11.19
N ASN A 93 14.05 -6.11 11.12
CA ASN A 93 14.62 -6.70 12.32
C ASN A 93 15.58 -5.67 12.95
N PRO A 94 15.31 -5.19 14.17
CA PRO A 94 16.10 -4.12 14.78
C PRO A 94 17.46 -4.62 15.32
N ALA A 95 17.64 -5.92 15.57
CA ALA A 95 18.93 -6.48 15.98
C ALA A 95 19.91 -6.62 14.81
N THR A 96 19.39 -6.91 13.61
CA THR A 96 20.22 -7.09 12.40
C THR A 96 20.11 -5.93 11.41
N SER A 97 19.31 -4.91 11.73
CA SER A 97 18.94 -3.78 10.87
C SER A 97 18.59 -4.20 9.44
N THR A 98 17.91 -5.34 9.26
CA THR A 98 17.61 -5.92 7.95
C THR A 98 16.16 -6.39 7.83
N CYS A 99 15.58 -6.24 6.64
CA CYS A 99 14.26 -6.74 6.31
C CYS A 99 14.39 -8.02 5.47
N ARG A 100 14.19 -9.18 6.10
CA ARG A 100 14.40 -10.48 5.45
C ARG A 100 13.31 -10.84 4.43
N PHE A 101 12.11 -10.30 4.59
CA PHE A 101 10.92 -10.75 3.86
C PHE A 101 10.55 -9.90 2.64
N LEU A 102 11.47 -9.06 2.15
CA LEU A 102 11.26 -8.27 0.92
C LEU A 102 11.11 -9.13 -0.35
N ASN A 103 11.73 -10.31 -0.36
CA ASN A 103 11.65 -11.28 -1.46
C ASN A 103 10.95 -12.58 -1.01
N TYR A 104 9.94 -12.47 -0.16
CA TYR A 104 9.22 -13.63 0.35
C TYR A 104 8.68 -14.50 -0.82
N ARG A 105 8.85 -15.83 -0.69
CA ARG A 105 8.54 -16.83 -1.73
C ARG A 105 9.10 -16.47 -3.10
N SER A 106 10.37 -16.06 -3.15
CA SER A 106 11.07 -15.73 -4.40
C SER A 106 10.36 -14.65 -5.22
N GLY A 107 9.69 -13.71 -4.56
CA GLY A 107 9.03 -12.57 -5.20
C GLY A 107 7.59 -12.84 -5.64
N GLU A 108 7.05 -14.03 -5.35
CA GLU A 108 5.65 -14.37 -5.63
C GLU A 108 4.68 -13.38 -4.99
N GLN A 109 4.93 -12.99 -3.74
CA GLN A 109 4.09 -12.04 -3.02
C GLN A 109 4.03 -10.67 -3.71
N ARG A 110 5.17 -10.14 -4.16
CA ARG A 110 5.23 -8.90 -4.95
C ARG A 110 4.44 -9.03 -6.26
N ARG A 111 4.54 -10.18 -6.93
CA ARG A 111 3.78 -10.45 -8.16
C ARG A 111 2.28 -10.44 -7.90
N LEU A 112 1.83 -11.08 -6.81
CA LEU A 112 0.42 -11.05 -6.38
C LEU A 112 -0.04 -9.61 -6.12
N LEU A 113 0.74 -8.84 -5.35
CA LEU A 113 0.48 -7.41 -5.07
C LEU A 113 0.24 -6.60 -6.35
N LEU A 114 1.16 -6.70 -7.31
CA LEU A 114 1.08 -5.95 -8.57
C LEU A 114 -0.06 -6.42 -9.48
N ASN A 115 -0.35 -7.72 -9.49
CA ASN A 115 -1.46 -8.27 -10.28
C ASN A 115 -2.81 -7.86 -9.70
N PHE A 116 -2.97 -7.91 -8.38
CA PHE A 116 -4.18 -7.50 -7.69
C PHE A 116 -4.42 -5.99 -7.86
N ALA A 117 -3.36 -5.18 -7.66
CA ALA A 117 -3.39 -3.74 -7.91
C ALA A 117 -3.82 -3.41 -9.34
N ARG A 118 -3.27 -4.12 -10.34
CA ARG A 118 -3.66 -3.95 -11.75
C ARG A 118 -5.12 -4.29 -12.00
N HIS A 119 -5.58 -5.42 -11.48
CA HIS A 119 -6.93 -5.90 -11.71
C HIS A 119 -7.98 -4.94 -11.14
N TYR A 120 -7.74 -4.41 -9.95
CA TYR A 120 -8.68 -3.55 -9.22
C TYR A 120 -8.38 -2.05 -9.31
N ARG A 121 -7.36 -1.67 -10.07
CA ARG A 121 -6.85 -0.30 -10.19
C ARG A 121 -6.52 0.37 -8.85
N LEU A 122 -5.73 -0.31 -8.03
CA LEU A 122 -5.30 0.14 -6.71
C LEU A 122 -3.85 0.60 -6.74
N PHE A 123 -3.47 1.57 -5.91
CA PHE A 123 -2.08 2.02 -5.79
C PHE A 123 -1.30 1.08 -4.86
N PRO A 124 -0.32 0.30 -5.36
CA PRO A 124 0.43 -0.62 -4.50
C PRO A 124 1.56 0.08 -3.74
N LEU A 125 1.73 -0.27 -2.46
CA LEU A 125 2.77 0.25 -1.58
C LEU A 125 3.33 -0.85 -0.69
N TYR A 126 4.56 -0.62 -0.22
CA TYR A 126 5.11 -1.29 0.94
C TYR A 126 5.07 -0.31 2.12
N CYS A 127 4.76 -0.81 3.31
CA CYS A 127 4.89 -0.09 4.57
C CYS A 127 5.95 -0.79 5.42
N LEU A 128 7.00 -0.07 5.77
CA LEU A 128 8.10 -0.57 6.58
C LEU A 128 7.92 -0.10 8.02
N TYR A 129 7.92 -1.04 8.96
CA TYR A 129 8.02 -0.75 10.38
C TYR A 129 9.47 -0.88 10.84
N SER A 130 9.94 0.11 11.57
CA SER A 130 11.34 0.27 11.90
C SER A 130 11.49 0.90 13.27
N GLN A 131 12.50 0.45 14.02
CA GLN A 131 13.02 1.25 15.12
C GLN A 131 14.01 2.27 14.54
N ILE A 132 13.79 3.54 14.84
CA ILE A 132 14.71 4.63 14.53
C ILE A 132 15.47 4.98 15.80
N THR A 133 16.79 4.97 15.71
CA THR A 133 17.71 5.41 16.77
C THR A 133 18.32 6.75 16.39
N ASP A 134 18.88 7.47 17.38
CA ASP A 134 19.53 8.77 17.14
C ASP A 134 20.71 8.68 16.16
N GLU A 135 21.33 7.50 16.08
CA GLU A 135 22.45 7.19 15.18
C GLU A 135 22.00 6.94 13.73
N LEU A 136 20.71 6.66 13.51
CA LEU A 136 20.17 6.39 12.19
C LEU A 136 19.65 7.67 11.55
N TYR A 137 20.41 8.20 10.59
CA TYR A 137 19.97 9.29 9.72
C TYR A 137 19.46 8.74 8.37
N PRO A 138 18.14 8.73 8.10
CA PRO A 138 17.59 8.21 6.85
C PRO A 138 18.12 9.02 5.66
N PRO A 139 18.78 8.40 4.66
CA PRO A 139 19.44 9.18 3.61
C PRO A 139 18.45 9.87 2.68
N SER A 140 17.22 9.39 2.62
CA SER A 140 16.06 10.04 2.02
C SER A 140 15.78 11.44 2.56
N LYS A 141 16.25 11.80 3.77
CA LYS A 141 16.28 13.20 4.23
C LYS A 141 17.19 14.10 3.39
N SER A 142 18.04 13.53 2.53
CA SER A 142 18.78 14.28 1.51
C SER A 142 17.87 14.85 0.42
N LEU A 143 16.62 14.41 0.32
CA LEU A 143 15.63 15.07 -0.52
C LEU A 143 15.28 16.41 0.11
N PRO A 144 15.38 17.54 -0.61
CA PRO A 144 15.09 18.86 -0.08
C PRO A 144 13.76 18.93 0.66
N SER A 145 12.73 18.24 0.14
CA SER A 145 11.40 18.26 0.75
C SER A 145 11.30 17.49 2.08
N LEU A 146 12.18 16.52 2.32
CA LEU A 146 12.21 15.69 3.53
C LEU A 146 13.22 16.16 4.58
N SER A 147 14.02 17.17 4.27
CA SER A 147 15.12 17.66 5.12
C SER A 147 14.68 18.06 6.53
N ASN A 148 13.47 18.60 6.68
CA ASN A 148 12.92 19.09 7.95
C ASN A 148 12.03 18.05 8.67
N VAL A 149 11.91 16.83 8.16
CA VAL A 149 11.07 15.81 8.79
C VAL A 149 11.84 15.16 9.95
N ASP A 150 11.19 15.03 11.11
CA ASP A 150 11.77 14.38 12.30
C ASP A 150 12.25 12.95 11.95
N SER A 151 13.33 12.48 12.57
CA SER A 151 13.83 11.12 12.34
C SER A 151 12.84 10.06 12.80
N LEU A 152 12.12 10.29 13.90
CA LEU A 152 11.16 9.33 14.44
C LEU A 152 10.02 9.03 13.47
N GLU A 153 9.61 10.00 12.65
CA GLU A 153 8.61 9.86 11.57
C GLU A 153 8.90 8.68 10.62
N TRP A 154 10.15 8.28 10.50
CA TRP A 154 10.60 7.18 9.65
C TRP A 154 10.30 5.78 10.21
N ALA A 155 9.87 5.68 11.47
CA ALA A 155 9.52 4.39 12.09
C ALA A 155 8.39 3.67 11.33
N CYS A 156 7.56 4.43 10.61
CA CYS A 156 6.60 3.92 9.64
C CYS A 156 6.87 4.59 8.27
N SER A 157 7.47 3.85 7.35
CA SER A 157 7.89 4.38 6.05
C SER A 157 7.13 3.72 4.89
N LEU A 158 6.77 4.48 3.86
CA LEU A 158 6.18 3.97 2.62
C LEU A 158 7.22 3.86 1.53
N VAL A 159 7.20 2.76 0.77
CA VAL A 159 8.08 2.53 -0.38
C VAL A 159 7.27 2.03 -1.57
N ILE A 160 7.51 2.57 -2.76
CA ILE A 160 6.85 2.08 -3.98
C ILE A 160 7.49 0.76 -4.49
N PRO A 161 6.72 -0.16 -5.08
CA PRO A 161 7.23 -1.47 -5.49
C PRO A 161 8.41 -1.43 -6.48
N LYS A 162 8.49 -0.40 -7.34
CA LYS A 162 9.63 -0.18 -8.25
C LYS A 162 10.97 -0.22 -7.51
N PHE A 163 11.07 0.44 -6.36
CA PHE A 163 12.31 0.50 -5.59
C PHE A 163 12.57 -0.78 -4.80
N ILE A 164 11.53 -1.41 -4.26
CA ILE A 164 11.67 -2.74 -3.63
C ILE A 164 12.23 -3.77 -4.62
N ARG A 165 11.80 -3.74 -5.89
CA ARG A 165 12.38 -4.63 -6.91
C ARG A 165 13.88 -4.39 -7.09
N LYS A 166 14.30 -3.15 -7.31
CA LYS A 166 15.72 -2.79 -7.46
C LYS A 166 16.55 -3.27 -6.26
N LEU A 167 16.08 -2.99 -5.04
CA LEU A 167 16.76 -3.38 -3.79
C LEU A 167 16.89 -4.90 -3.65
N VAL A 168 15.84 -5.65 -3.97
CA VAL A 168 15.86 -7.13 -3.93
C VAL A 168 16.84 -7.70 -4.95
N GLU A 169 16.84 -7.19 -6.18
CA GLU A 169 17.76 -7.63 -7.26
C GLU A 169 19.24 -7.41 -6.86
N GLN A 170 19.50 -6.34 -6.11
CA GLN A 170 20.83 -5.97 -5.62
C GLN A 170 21.18 -6.59 -4.26
N LYS A 171 20.29 -7.40 -3.68
CA LYS A 171 20.43 -7.97 -2.33
C LYS A 171 20.62 -6.92 -1.23
N HIS A 172 20.10 -5.71 -1.44
CA HIS A 172 20.07 -4.63 -0.47
C HIS A 172 18.82 -4.78 0.42
N ASN A 173 19.02 -5.28 1.63
CA ASN A 173 17.94 -5.51 2.58
C ASN A 173 18.17 -4.79 3.92
N LYS A 174 19.22 -3.97 4.03
CA LYS A 174 19.47 -3.18 5.24
C LYS A 174 18.45 -2.06 5.35
N GLN A 175 18.10 -1.71 6.58
CA GLN A 175 17.18 -0.64 6.91
C GLN A 175 17.54 0.66 6.19
N ILE A 176 18.81 1.08 6.29
CA ILE A 176 19.29 2.32 5.66
C ILE A 176 19.08 2.31 4.14
N ASP A 177 19.25 1.16 3.48
CA ASP A 177 19.07 1.03 2.03
C ASP A 177 17.60 1.05 1.62
N LEU A 178 16.72 0.60 2.50
CA LEU A 178 15.28 0.67 2.29
C LEU A 178 14.77 2.10 2.48
N LEU A 179 15.20 2.77 3.56
CA LEU A 179 14.77 4.12 3.88
C LEU A 179 15.23 5.14 2.84
N LYS A 180 16.36 4.91 2.16
CA LYS A 180 16.82 5.67 0.96
C LYS A 180 15.72 5.91 -0.07
N TYR A 181 14.83 4.94 -0.27
CA TYR A 181 13.74 5.01 -1.25
C TYR A 181 12.36 5.13 -0.60
N GLY A 182 12.34 5.35 0.72
CA GLY A 182 11.13 5.51 1.48
C GLY A 182 10.80 6.97 1.77
N ILE A 183 9.57 7.17 2.22
CA ILE A 183 9.11 8.40 2.85
C ILE A 183 8.42 8.06 4.16
N PRO A 184 8.37 8.95 5.15
CA PRO A 184 7.48 8.78 6.28
C PRO A 184 6.04 8.67 5.79
N TRP A 185 5.27 7.73 6.33
CA TRP A 185 3.87 7.54 5.89
C TRP A 185 2.95 8.73 6.22
N THR A 186 3.38 9.63 7.11
CA THR A 186 2.76 10.90 7.47
C THR A 186 2.95 11.95 6.38
N TYR A 187 4.05 11.87 5.64
CA TYR A 187 4.50 12.93 4.75
C TYR A 187 3.52 13.26 3.61
N PRO A 188 2.88 12.28 2.93
CA PRO A 188 1.85 12.58 1.94
C PRO A 188 0.68 13.41 2.51
N PHE A 189 0.31 13.20 3.77
CA PHE A 189 -0.78 13.92 4.43
C PHE A 189 -0.38 15.35 4.82
N TYR A 190 0.86 15.53 5.30
CA TYR A 190 1.42 16.87 5.55
C TYR A 190 1.40 17.72 4.26
N MET A 191 1.88 17.15 3.15
CA MET A 191 1.88 17.86 1.87
C MET A 191 0.46 18.14 1.38
N ALA A 192 -0.46 17.18 1.50
CA ALA A 192 -1.86 17.37 1.12
C ALA A 192 -2.54 18.50 1.91
N ALA A 193 -2.18 18.68 3.20
CA ALA A 193 -2.75 19.72 4.06
C ALA A 193 -2.51 21.14 3.54
N THR A 194 -1.49 21.34 2.70
CA THR A 194 -1.17 22.65 2.12
C THR A 194 -2.06 23.04 0.95
N ASN A 195 -2.89 22.12 0.43
CA ASN A 195 -3.78 22.35 -0.71
C ASN A 195 -5.25 22.17 -0.29
N SER A 196 -5.85 23.23 0.27
CA SER A 196 -7.19 23.24 0.85
C SER A 196 -8.35 23.23 -0.16
N ASP A 197 -8.06 23.46 -1.44
CA ASP A 197 -9.08 23.74 -2.45
C ASP A 197 -9.59 22.47 -3.15
N GLN A 198 -8.96 21.33 -2.88
CA GLN A 198 -9.26 20.05 -3.49
C GLN A 198 -9.83 19.05 -2.48
N LYS A 199 -10.58 18.07 -3.00
CA LYS A 199 -11.02 16.91 -2.22
C LYS A 199 -9.83 16.12 -1.69
N LEU A 200 -10.00 15.49 -0.53
CA LEU A 200 -8.96 14.76 0.20
C LEU A 200 -8.13 13.82 -0.70
N ALA A 201 -8.80 12.98 -1.50
CA ALA A 201 -8.13 12.01 -2.36
C ALA A 201 -7.29 12.66 -3.47
N HIS A 202 -7.72 13.82 -4.00
CA HIS A 202 -6.94 14.55 -5.02
C HIS A 202 -5.72 15.20 -4.39
N SER A 203 -5.87 15.87 -3.24
CA SER A 203 -4.74 16.48 -2.53
C SER A 203 -3.68 15.43 -2.17
N LEU A 204 -4.11 14.25 -1.69
CA LEU A 204 -3.22 13.14 -1.39
C LEU A 204 -2.54 12.57 -2.64
N ALA A 205 -3.27 12.41 -3.74
CA ALA A 205 -2.70 11.93 -5.00
C ALA A 205 -1.67 12.91 -5.59
N GLU A 206 -1.95 14.22 -5.57
CA GLU A 206 -0.98 15.25 -5.98
C GLU A 206 0.27 15.23 -5.11
N ALA A 207 0.11 15.10 -3.78
CA ALA A 207 1.24 14.96 -2.87
C ALA A 207 2.13 13.76 -3.23
N MET A 208 1.52 12.59 -3.43
CA MET A 208 2.24 11.38 -3.84
C MET A 208 2.92 11.53 -5.21
N LYS A 209 2.28 12.22 -6.17
CA LYS A 209 2.86 12.50 -7.50
C LYS A 209 4.06 13.44 -7.41
N LYS A 210 3.98 14.49 -6.58
CA LYS A 210 5.07 15.43 -6.34
C LYS A 210 6.28 14.72 -5.74
N ILE A 211 6.06 13.91 -4.70
CA ILE A 211 7.11 13.08 -4.08
C ILE A 211 7.78 12.17 -5.13
N ARG A 212 6.97 11.46 -5.92
CA ARG A 212 7.48 10.59 -6.98
C ARG A 212 8.38 11.35 -7.96
N THR A 213 7.95 12.54 -8.37
CA THR A 213 8.70 13.37 -9.34
C THR A 213 10.06 13.79 -8.77
N GLU A 214 10.09 14.15 -7.49
CA GLU A 214 11.33 14.48 -6.78
C GLU A 214 12.29 13.27 -6.75
N PHE A 215 11.81 12.09 -6.36
CA PHE A 215 12.62 10.87 -6.40
C PHE A 215 13.15 10.55 -7.80
N GLU A 216 12.32 10.68 -8.84
CA GLU A 216 12.74 10.44 -10.23
C GLU A 216 13.78 11.46 -10.71
N SER A 217 13.69 12.72 -10.26
CA SER A 217 14.68 13.75 -10.57
C SER A 217 16.05 13.48 -9.93
N VAL A 218 16.06 12.99 -8.69
CA VAL A 218 17.29 12.65 -7.97
C VAL A 218 17.90 11.33 -8.45
N ASP A 219 17.08 10.34 -8.84
CA ASP A 219 17.55 9.10 -9.50
C ASP A 219 18.28 9.46 -10.81
N SER A 220 17.78 10.46 -11.55
CA SER A 220 18.34 10.89 -12.83
C SER A 220 19.63 11.74 -12.70
N SER A 221 19.84 12.41 -11.57
CA SER A 221 21.02 13.27 -11.32
C SER A 221 22.25 12.50 -10.81
N GLY A 222 22.18 11.18 -10.70
CA GLY A 222 23.30 10.35 -10.27
C GLY A 222 23.50 10.25 -8.75
N MET A 223 22.76 11.04 -7.96
CA MET A 223 22.99 11.16 -6.50
C MET A 223 22.66 9.88 -5.72
N TYR A 224 21.73 9.06 -6.22
CA TYR A 224 21.46 7.70 -5.70
C TYR A 224 22.10 6.59 -6.56
N ILE A 225 22.57 6.92 -7.78
CA ILE A 225 23.08 5.96 -8.78
C ILE A 225 24.59 5.75 -8.72
N GLN A 226 25.39 6.60 -8.05
CA GLN A 226 26.85 6.40 -7.99
C GLN A 226 27.32 5.08 -7.32
N LEU A 227 26.40 4.26 -6.77
CA LEU A 227 26.69 2.90 -6.30
C LEU A 227 25.97 1.80 -7.10
N LEU A 228 25.25 2.10 -8.19
CA LEU A 228 24.23 1.21 -8.76
C LEU A 228 24.32 0.93 -10.28
N ASP A 229 25.28 1.48 -11.02
CA ASP A 229 25.43 1.18 -12.45
C ASP A 229 26.59 0.21 -12.74
N ASN A 230 26.24 -1.06 -12.90
CA ASN A 230 26.98 -2.03 -13.71
C ASN A 230 26.02 -3.09 -14.29
N SER A 231 24.90 -2.65 -14.89
CA SER A 231 24.19 -3.52 -15.83
C SER A 231 23.16 -2.77 -16.69
N SER A 232 23.40 -2.85 -18.00
CA SER A 232 22.43 -2.86 -19.09
C SER A 232 21.89 -1.54 -19.64
N SER A 233 22.26 -1.37 -20.90
CA SER A 233 21.94 -0.34 -21.87
C SER A 233 20.51 -0.40 -22.45
N LYS A 234 20.07 0.78 -22.92
CA LYS A 234 19.21 1.11 -24.09
C LYS A 234 17.94 0.27 -24.37
N ALA A 235 16.79 0.96 -24.36
CA ALA A 235 15.94 1.15 -25.56
C ALA A 235 14.74 2.06 -25.24
N LYS A 236 14.60 3.19 -25.96
CA LYS A 236 13.37 3.98 -26.02
C LYS A 236 12.50 3.43 -27.15
N LYS A 237 11.34 2.86 -26.83
CA LYS A 237 10.23 2.66 -27.77
C LYS A 237 9.01 3.42 -27.26
N GLN A 238 8.42 4.22 -28.16
CA GLN A 238 7.10 4.82 -28.00
C GLN A 238 6.08 3.72 -27.70
N SER A 239 5.27 3.91 -26.67
CA SER A 239 4.25 2.95 -26.23
C SER A 239 3.01 3.71 -25.82
N THR A 240 1.86 3.20 -26.25
CA THR A 240 0.55 3.43 -25.64
C THR A 240 0.67 3.47 -24.12
N THR A 241 -0.06 4.38 -23.46
CA THR A 241 0.02 4.74 -22.04
C THR A 241 -0.41 3.58 -21.12
N ARG A 242 0.38 2.51 -21.10
CA ARG A 242 0.21 1.37 -20.20
C ARG A 242 0.65 1.82 -18.80
N ILE A 243 -0.28 1.78 -17.84
CA ILE A 243 0.04 2.04 -16.43
C ILE A 243 1.14 1.07 -15.99
N ARG A 244 2.26 1.62 -15.53
CA ARG A 244 3.35 0.86 -14.91
C ARG A 244 2.99 0.62 -13.44
N TRP A 245 2.44 -0.54 -13.13
CA TRP A 245 1.92 -0.86 -11.79
C TRP A 245 2.95 -0.91 -10.68
N GLU A 246 4.24 -0.93 -11.00
CA GLU A 246 5.32 -0.80 -10.01
C GLU A 246 5.52 0.64 -9.53
N ASN A 247 5.00 1.62 -10.29
CA ASN A 247 5.04 3.04 -9.99
C ASN A 247 3.93 3.79 -10.78
N PRO A 248 2.64 3.55 -10.47
CA PRO A 248 1.54 4.18 -11.18
C PRO A 248 1.50 5.70 -10.91
N ASP A 249 0.83 6.46 -11.79
CA ASP A 249 0.47 7.85 -11.46
C ASP A 249 -0.75 7.81 -10.51
N PRO A 250 -0.63 8.31 -9.27
CA PRO A 250 -1.72 8.27 -8.29
C PRO A 250 -2.97 9.03 -8.74
N LEU A 251 -2.83 10.08 -9.56
CA LEU A 251 -4.00 10.85 -10.04
C LEU A 251 -4.89 10.03 -10.96
N LEU A 252 -4.30 9.15 -11.76
CA LEU A 252 -5.05 8.24 -12.64
C LEU A 252 -5.81 7.14 -11.85
N LEU A 253 -5.56 7.04 -10.55
CA LEU A 253 -6.17 6.07 -9.65
C LEU A 253 -7.17 6.72 -8.68
N VAL A 254 -7.36 8.04 -8.74
CA VAL A 254 -8.47 8.69 -8.05
C VAL A 254 -9.75 8.38 -8.81
N THR A 255 -10.75 7.87 -8.09
CA THR A 255 -12.01 7.41 -8.67
C THR A 255 -13.19 8.11 -8.00
N PRO A 256 -14.29 8.39 -8.72
CA PRO A 256 -15.46 9.03 -8.11
C PRO A 256 -16.16 8.11 -7.10
N ASN A 257 -16.03 6.79 -7.28
CA ASN A 257 -16.71 5.76 -6.51
C ASN A 257 -15.70 4.82 -5.87
N LEU A 258 -16.05 4.22 -4.73
CA LEU A 258 -15.23 3.19 -4.11
C LEU A 258 -15.00 2.00 -5.07
N PRO A 259 -13.79 1.42 -5.10
CA PRO A 259 -13.51 0.26 -5.94
C PRO A 259 -14.44 -0.93 -5.64
N SER A 260 -14.71 -1.75 -6.66
CA SER A 260 -15.59 -2.91 -6.52
C SER A 260 -15.14 -3.91 -5.44
N VAL A 261 -13.84 -4.01 -5.18
CA VAL A 261 -13.31 -4.79 -4.06
C VAL A 261 -13.77 -4.20 -2.72
N ALA A 262 -13.65 -2.88 -2.51
CA ALA A 262 -14.18 -2.19 -1.33
C ALA A 262 -15.69 -2.36 -1.19
N LEU A 263 -16.44 -2.27 -2.30
CA LEU A 263 -17.89 -2.48 -2.31
C LEU A 263 -18.28 -3.94 -1.99
N ARG A 264 -17.53 -4.94 -2.49
CA ARG A 264 -17.74 -6.35 -2.14
C ARG A 264 -17.51 -6.63 -0.66
N LEU A 265 -16.53 -5.94 -0.07
CA LEU A 265 -16.23 -6.04 1.35
C LEU A 265 -17.39 -5.49 2.21
N LEU A 266 -18.10 -4.48 1.70
CA LEU A 266 -19.32 -3.95 2.29
C LEU A 266 -20.52 -4.91 2.08
N LYS A 267 -20.62 -5.58 0.94
CA LYS A 267 -21.68 -6.58 0.65
C LYS A 267 -21.62 -7.81 1.56
N GLY A 268 -20.43 -8.29 1.91
CA GLY A 268 -20.23 -9.55 2.65
C GLY A 268 -20.73 -9.59 4.10
N LYS A 269 -21.19 -8.47 4.68
CA LYS A 269 -21.56 -8.36 6.11
C LYS A 269 -22.89 -7.65 6.40
N ILE A 270 -23.75 -7.42 5.41
CA ILE A 270 -25.10 -6.85 5.68
C ILE A 270 -26.08 -7.91 6.24
N SER A 271 -25.77 -9.21 6.18
CA SER A 271 -26.71 -10.27 6.58
C SER A 271 -26.49 -10.92 7.97
N ALA A 272 -25.38 -10.68 8.68
CA ALA A 272 -25.16 -11.39 9.95
C ALA A 272 -24.24 -10.65 10.93
N VAL A 273 -24.83 -9.80 11.76
CA VAL A 273 -24.26 -9.53 13.08
C VAL A 273 -24.65 -10.69 13.98
N LYS A 274 -23.72 -11.62 14.22
CA LYS A 274 -23.55 -12.40 15.46
C LYS A 274 -22.22 -13.15 15.37
N SER A 275 -21.26 -12.75 16.20
CA SER A 275 -19.96 -13.41 16.52
C SER A 275 -18.72 -13.04 15.66
N PRO A 276 -17.53 -12.86 16.29
CA PRO A 276 -16.29 -12.52 15.61
C PRO A 276 -15.70 -13.78 14.95
N VAL A 277 -15.72 -13.82 13.63
CA VAL A 277 -15.07 -14.90 12.87
C VAL A 277 -13.60 -14.54 12.68
N ALA A 278 -12.71 -15.41 13.17
CA ALA A 278 -11.28 -15.34 12.91
C ALA A 278 -11.00 -15.21 11.40
N GLY A 279 -10.17 -14.23 11.02
CA GLY A 279 -9.68 -14.08 9.64
C GLY A 279 -10.24 -12.92 8.82
N LEU A 280 -11.10 -12.05 9.36
CA LEU A 280 -11.54 -10.84 8.64
C LEU A 280 -11.72 -9.63 9.60
N SER A 281 -10.66 -8.85 9.80
CA SER A 281 -10.75 -7.53 10.43
C SER A 281 -11.19 -6.48 9.40
N ILE A 282 -12.45 -6.07 9.47
CA ILE A 282 -12.96 -4.87 8.80
C ILE A 282 -13.23 -3.90 9.94
N ILE A 283 -12.44 -2.83 10.01
CA ILE A 283 -12.67 -1.74 10.95
C ILE A 283 -13.25 -0.61 10.11
N SER A 284 -14.57 -0.55 10.07
CA SER A 284 -15.32 0.54 9.48
C SER A 284 -16.33 0.98 10.53
N THR A 285 -16.24 2.23 10.99
CA THR A 285 -17.21 2.81 11.93
C THR A 285 -18.13 3.83 11.25
N VAL A 286 -18.17 3.86 9.91
CA VAL A 286 -19.24 4.57 9.18
C VAL A 286 -20.56 3.84 9.48
N PRO A 287 -21.62 4.56 9.89
CA PRO A 287 -22.94 3.96 10.01
C PRO A 287 -23.30 3.30 8.68
N ILE A 288 -23.62 2.00 8.76
CA ILE A 288 -23.85 1.14 7.60
C ILE A 288 -24.87 1.74 6.62
N ASP A 289 -25.81 2.53 7.12
CA ASP A 289 -26.86 3.19 6.35
C ASP A 289 -26.34 4.25 5.37
N ALA A 290 -25.32 5.03 5.76
CA ALA A 290 -24.73 6.05 4.89
C ALA A 290 -23.95 5.42 3.72
N VAL A 291 -23.28 4.30 3.99
CA VAL A 291 -22.56 3.53 2.98
C VAL A 291 -23.54 2.84 2.02
N LEU A 292 -24.64 2.30 2.56
CA LEU A 292 -25.70 1.66 1.80
C LEU A 292 -26.45 2.64 0.90
N GLN A 293 -26.72 3.85 1.37
CA GLN A 293 -27.33 4.91 0.55
C GLN A 293 -26.43 5.28 -0.62
N THR A 294 -25.12 5.42 -0.38
CA THR A 294 -24.13 5.70 -1.42
C THR A 294 -24.08 4.58 -2.47
N TYR A 295 -24.10 3.32 -2.04
CA TYR A 295 -24.13 2.17 -2.96
C TYR A 295 -25.45 2.07 -3.75
N LYS A 296 -26.59 2.33 -3.10
CA LYS A 296 -27.92 2.36 -3.74
C LYS A 296 -28.07 3.53 -4.73
N ALA A 297 -27.17 4.50 -4.73
CA ALA A 297 -27.13 5.58 -5.70
C ALA A 297 -26.28 5.26 -6.95
N LEU A 298 -25.51 4.16 -6.97
CA LEU A 298 -24.65 3.80 -8.11
C LEU A 298 -25.44 3.21 -9.29
N PRO A 299 -25.05 3.43 -10.56
CA PRO A 299 -25.68 2.84 -11.75
C PRO A 299 -25.69 1.29 -11.71
N ALA A 300 -26.71 0.66 -12.29
CA ALA A 300 -26.88 -0.81 -12.26
C ALA A 300 -25.71 -1.59 -12.89
N SER A 301 -25.04 -1.03 -13.90
CA SER A 301 -23.83 -1.59 -14.51
C SER A 301 -22.66 -1.76 -13.53
N ASP A 302 -22.61 -0.94 -12.48
CA ASP A 302 -21.58 -1.01 -11.44
C ASP A 302 -22.00 -1.93 -10.27
N ARG A 303 -23.27 -2.39 -10.25
CA ARG A 303 -23.81 -3.29 -9.22
C ARG A 303 -23.61 -4.77 -9.57
N GLU A 304 -23.54 -5.09 -10.86
CA GLU A 304 -23.46 -6.46 -11.38
C GLU A 304 -22.20 -6.68 -12.22
N SER A 305 -21.16 -7.22 -11.60
CA SER A 305 -20.09 -7.92 -12.32
C SER A 305 -19.33 -8.86 -11.40
N PHE A 306 -19.97 -9.96 -10.97
CA PHE A 306 -19.36 -11.30 -10.99
C PHE A 306 -20.34 -12.41 -10.60
N HIS A 307 -20.56 -13.37 -11.50
CA HIS A 307 -20.97 -14.73 -11.16
C HIS A 307 -19.72 -15.56 -10.86
N PRO A 308 -19.63 -16.28 -9.72
CA PRO A 308 -18.44 -17.05 -9.33
C PRO A 308 -18.05 -18.19 -10.29
N SER A 309 -18.84 -18.50 -11.31
CA SER A 309 -18.75 -19.73 -12.10
C SER A 309 -17.89 -19.64 -13.37
N LYS A 310 -17.18 -18.53 -13.65
CA LYS A 310 -16.40 -18.38 -14.90
C LYS A 310 -14.87 -18.25 -14.74
N ILE A 311 -14.28 -18.64 -13.60
CA ILE A 311 -12.81 -18.78 -13.46
C ILE A 311 -12.34 -20.25 -13.58
N ALA A 312 -13.26 -21.19 -13.79
CA ALA A 312 -12.90 -22.58 -14.07
C ALA A 312 -13.54 -23.00 -15.41
N ARG A 313 -12.95 -22.61 -16.54
CA ARG A 313 -13.20 -23.26 -17.85
C ARG A 313 -12.35 -22.82 -19.06
N ASP A 314 -11.21 -22.14 -18.89
CA ASP A 314 -10.31 -21.84 -20.03
C ASP A 314 -8.98 -22.63 -20.02
N ASP A 315 -8.82 -23.61 -19.13
CA ASP A 315 -7.66 -24.53 -19.13
C ASP A 315 -7.99 -25.95 -19.65
N THR A 316 -9.11 -26.13 -20.36
CA THR A 316 -9.43 -27.38 -21.05
C THR A 316 -9.79 -27.12 -22.50
N GLN A 317 -8.80 -26.67 -23.28
CA GLN A 317 -8.85 -26.75 -24.74
C GLN A 317 -7.44 -26.88 -25.34
N VAL A 318 -6.62 -27.78 -24.77
CA VAL A 318 -5.46 -28.37 -25.47
C VAL A 318 -5.39 -29.85 -25.12
N GLN A 319 -6.32 -30.63 -25.66
CA GLN A 319 -6.12 -32.05 -26.01
C GLN A 319 -7.42 -32.57 -26.63
N LEU A 320 -7.49 -32.55 -27.96
CA LEU A 320 -8.22 -33.48 -28.82
C LEU A 320 -8.18 -32.91 -30.24
N ASP A 321 -7.08 -33.20 -30.94
CA ASP A 321 -7.11 -33.54 -32.36
C ASP A 321 -5.72 -34.03 -32.77
N MET A 322 -5.59 -35.36 -32.88
CA MET A 322 -4.97 -36.07 -34.00
C MET A 322 -5.02 -37.57 -33.65
N ARG A 323 -6.12 -38.21 -34.08
CA ARG A 323 -6.13 -39.66 -34.32
C ARG A 323 -5.28 -39.95 -35.56
N VAL A 324 -4.40 -40.92 -35.41
CA VAL A 324 -4.19 -42.09 -36.28
C VAL A 324 -4.70 -42.00 -37.72
N SER A 325 -3.74 -42.04 -38.64
CA SER A 325 -3.72 -42.67 -39.99
C SER A 325 -2.46 -42.10 -40.66
N ASP A 326 -1.57 -42.77 -41.37
CA ASP A 326 -1.34 -44.13 -41.83
C ASP A 326 0.03 -44.05 -42.55
N THR A 327 0.73 -45.18 -42.73
CA THR A 327 2.04 -45.39 -43.39
C THR A 327 3.31 -45.01 -42.63
#